data_AF-A0A955M092-F1
#
_entry.id   AF-A0A955M092-F1
#
_cell.length_a   1.000
_cell.length_b   1.000
_cell.length_c   1.000
_cell.angle_alpha   90.00
_cell.angle_beta   90.00
_cell.angle_gamma   90.00
#
_symmetry.space_group_name_H-M   'P 1'
#
loop_
_entity.id
_entity.type
_entity.pdbx_description
1 polymer ?
#
loop_
_entity_poly.entity_id
_entity_poly.type
_entity_poly.pdbx_seq_one_letter_code
_entity_poly.pdbx_strand_id
1 'polypeptide(L)'
;MADISSAKNKVEDMVIKESQVVELNKSLRSVIEENQKLIDRTQELERELAQLKQENSKTSSEYAELKRDRDLLAKNVEDIQTRNRQYTNHIRKLEKNIDTLENDSTLSVEPIMKFAAATSDKMDDGMHGYKDDEESSSADPIVQDREDKTYELLTRIDAFAEEDEKLRMDAAKAHYNMGNIYYNKGEHELAAREYYQAVALMPDDPDAHFNLAYVSQEYLFDYKTAIKHYQMYLYLNPRAKDRYFVKEQL
;
A
#
# COMPACT_ATOMS: atom_id res chain seq x y z
N MET A 1 -88.87 62.90 -28.11
CA MET A 1 -87.57 63.09 -27.41
C MET A 1 -87.12 61.88 -26.59
N ALA A 2 -88.03 61.06 -26.04
CA ALA A 2 -87.65 59.88 -25.22
C ALA A 2 -86.86 58.78 -25.99
N ASP A 3 -87.16 58.57 -27.27
CA ASP A 3 -86.57 57.49 -28.09
C ASP A 3 -85.09 57.73 -28.46
N ILE A 4 -84.73 58.99 -28.74
CA ILE A 4 -83.36 59.37 -29.12
C ILE A 4 -82.42 59.29 -27.91
N SER A 5 -82.91 59.64 -26.71
CA SER A 5 -82.14 59.54 -25.47
C SER A 5 -81.84 58.07 -25.11
N SER A 6 -82.83 57.18 -25.30
CA SER A 6 -82.65 55.73 -25.08
C SER A 6 -81.65 55.11 -26.05
N ALA A 7 -81.72 55.47 -27.34
CA ALA A 7 -80.77 55.02 -28.36
C ALA A 7 -79.35 55.52 -28.08
N LYS A 8 -79.19 56.78 -27.65
CA LYS A 8 -77.89 57.35 -27.29
C LYS A 8 -77.25 56.61 -26.10
N ASN A 9 -78.02 56.34 -25.05
CA ASN A 9 -77.54 55.57 -23.89
C ASN A 9 -77.11 54.15 -24.28
N LYS A 10 -77.83 53.47 -25.20
CA LYS A 10 -77.42 52.14 -25.70
C LYS A 10 -76.11 52.17 -26.51
N VAL A 11 -75.89 53.23 -27.28
CA VAL A 11 -74.65 53.41 -28.04
C VAL A 11 -73.47 53.68 -27.11
N GLU A 12 -73.64 54.56 -26.11
CA GLU A 12 -72.61 54.79 -25.09
C GLU A 12 -72.28 53.51 -24.31
N ASP A 13 -73.28 52.71 -23.93
CA ASP A 13 -73.09 51.43 -23.24
C ASP A 13 -72.38 50.38 -24.12
N MET A 14 -72.62 50.37 -25.44
CA MET A 14 -71.87 49.54 -26.40
C MET A 14 -70.41 49.97 -26.50
N VAL A 15 -70.14 51.28 -26.61
CA VAL A 15 -68.77 51.81 -26.71
C VAL A 15 -67.97 51.52 -25.44
N ILE A 16 -68.61 51.59 -24.27
CA ILE A 16 -68.00 51.21 -22.99
C ILE A 16 -67.66 49.70 -22.98
N LYS A 17 -68.57 48.83 -23.44
CA LYS A 17 -68.31 47.38 -23.54
C LYS A 17 -67.20 47.04 -24.54
N GLU A 18 -67.15 47.70 -25.69
CA GLU A 18 -66.06 47.54 -26.66
C GLU A 18 -64.70 47.92 -26.08
N SER A 19 -64.63 49.05 -25.36
CA SER A 19 -63.40 49.50 -24.71
C SER A 19 -62.93 48.49 -23.65
N GLN A 20 -63.85 47.95 -22.84
CA GLN A 20 -63.56 46.91 -21.86
C GLN A 20 -63.02 45.63 -22.51
N VAL A 21 -63.59 45.20 -23.64
CA VAL A 21 -63.12 44.02 -24.40
C VAL A 21 -61.69 44.23 -24.93
N VAL A 22 -61.36 45.44 -25.39
CA VAL A 22 -60.01 45.76 -25.86
C VAL A 22 -58.98 45.70 -24.72
N GLU A 23 -59.30 46.25 -23.55
CA GLU A 23 -58.42 46.15 -22.37
C GLU A 23 -58.26 44.69 -21.90
N LEU A 24 -59.35 43.92 -21.84
CA LEU A 24 -59.30 42.50 -21.50
C LEU A 24 -58.40 41.73 -22.46
N ASN A 25 -58.50 41.99 -23.77
CA ASN A 25 -57.66 41.34 -24.77
C ASN A 25 -56.18 41.70 -24.64
N LYS A 26 -55.85 42.95 -24.26
CA LYS A 26 -54.46 43.34 -23.97
C LYS A 26 -53.93 42.62 -22.73
N SER A 27 -54.73 42.59 -21.65
CA SER A 27 -54.38 41.87 -20.42
C SER A 27 -54.18 40.38 -20.67
N LEU A 28 -55.09 39.75 -21.42
CA LEU A 28 -54.99 38.33 -21.78
C LEU A 28 -53.73 38.02 -22.58
N ARG A 29 -53.35 38.86 -23.56
CA ARG A 29 -52.09 38.69 -24.30
C ARG A 29 -50.88 38.78 -23.39
N SER A 30 -50.85 39.76 -22.48
CA SER A 30 -49.77 39.88 -21.50
C SER A 30 -49.64 38.63 -20.63
N VAL A 31 -50.77 38.08 -20.16
CA VAL A 31 -50.80 36.84 -19.36
C VAL A 31 -50.30 35.65 -20.17
N ILE A 32 -50.67 35.55 -21.45
CA ILE A 32 -50.18 34.48 -22.34
C ILE A 32 -48.66 34.57 -22.52
N GLU A 33 -48.12 35.77 -22.73
CA GLU A 33 -46.68 35.98 -22.86
C GLU A 33 -45.92 35.63 -21.56
N GLU A 34 -46.46 36.02 -20.40
CA GLU A 34 -45.89 35.61 -19.10
C GLU A 34 -45.96 34.10 -18.90
N ASN A 35 -47.08 33.46 -19.22
CA ASN A 35 -47.22 32.01 -19.13
C ASN A 35 -46.24 31.28 -20.05
N GLN A 36 -45.99 31.79 -21.25
CA GLN A 36 -45.00 31.21 -22.15
C GLN A 36 -43.58 31.30 -21.56
N LYS A 37 -43.21 32.45 -20.98
CA LYS A 37 -41.92 32.61 -20.28
C LYS A 37 -41.79 31.63 -19.10
N LEU A 38 -42.87 31.42 -18.35
CA LEU A 38 -42.89 30.46 -17.25
C LEU A 38 -42.72 29.02 -17.74
N ILE A 39 -43.35 28.65 -18.86
CA ILE A 39 -43.17 27.32 -19.49
C ILE A 39 -41.71 27.13 -19.90
N ASP A 40 -41.13 28.10 -20.59
CA ASP A 40 -39.74 28.03 -21.05
C ASP A 40 -38.77 27.91 -19.86
N ARG A 41 -39.00 28.69 -18.81
CA ARG A 41 -38.19 28.62 -17.57
C ARG A 41 -38.35 27.28 -16.86
N THR A 42 -39.55 26.70 -16.86
CA THR A 42 -39.79 25.38 -16.26
C THR A 42 -39.01 24.30 -17.01
N GLN A 43 -39.03 24.33 -18.35
CA GLN A 43 -38.25 23.39 -19.16
C GLN A 43 -36.74 23.54 -18.96
N GLU A 44 -36.25 24.77 -18.78
CA GLU A 44 -34.84 25.02 -18.46
C GLU A 44 -34.46 24.42 -17.09
N LEU A 45 -35.27 24.68 -16.06
CA LEU A 45 -35.06 24.11 -14.72
C LEU A 45 -35.12 22.58 -14.71
N GLU A 46 -35.97 21.95 -15.53
CA GLU A 46 -36.03 20.50 -15.66
C GLU A 46 -34.73 19.92 -16.26
N ARG A 47 -34.13 20.61 -17.23
CA ARG A 47 -32.82 20.21 -17.80
C ARG A 47 -31.70 20.37 -16.78
N GLU A 48 -31.66 21.48 -16.05
CA GLU A 48 -30.69 21.71 -14.97
C GLU A 48 -30.82 20.62 -13.89
N LEU A 49 -32.04 20.28 -13.47
CA LEU A 49 -32.29 19.23 -12.49
C LEU A 49 -31.82 17.85 -12.99
N ALA A 50 -32.04 17.53 -14.27
CA ALA A 50 -31.58 16.28 -14.86
C ALA A 50 -30.04 16.18 -14.86
N GLN A 51 -29.36 17.26 -15.22
CA GLN A 51 -27.90 17.32 -15.19
C GLN A 51 -27.36 17.17 -13.75
N LEU A 52 -27.92 17.90 -12.79
CA LEU A 52 -27.53 17.79 -11.38
C LEU A 52 -27.75 16.38 -10.82
N LYS A 53 -28.82 15.69 -11.22
CA LYS A 53 -29.05 14.29 -10.83
C LYS A 53 -27.98 13.35 -11.40
N GLN A 54 -27.58 13.56 -12.65
CA GLN A 54 -26.53 12.77 -13.28
C GLN A 54 -25.18 13.01 -12.59
N GLU A 55 -24.82 14.28 -12.35
CA GLU A 55 -23.60 14.66 -11.64
C GLU A 55 -23.58 14.07 -10.22
N ASN A 56 -24.69 14.20 -9.48
CA ASN A 56 -24.80 13.62 -8.14
C ASN A 56 -24.67 12.10 -8.16
N SER A 57 -25.21 11.41 -9.16
CA SER A 57 -25.02 9.96 -9.32
C SER A 57 -23.56 9.60 -9.56
N LYS A 58 -22.85 10.38 -10.39
CA LYS A 58 -21.42 10.17 -10.68
C LYS A 58 -20.58 10.38 -9.41
N THR A 59 -20.77 11.51 -8.73
CA THR A 59 -20.07 11.84 -7.48
C THR A 59 -20.34 10.79 -6.39
N SER A 60 -21.57 10.29 -6.30
CA SER A 60 -21.92 9.24 -5.34
C SER A 60 -21.19 7.92 -5.62
N SER A 61 -21.01 7.57 -6.91
CA SER A 61 -20.20 6.41 -7.32
C SER A 61 -18.73 6.59 -6.98
N GLU A 62 -18.14 7.75 -7.30
CA GLU A 62 -16.75 8.08 -6.98
C GLU A 62 -16.49 8.06 -5.47
N TYR A 63 -17.42 8.60 -4.68
CA TYR A 63 -17.35 8.52 -3.22
C TYR A 63 -17.39 7.08 -2.70
N ALA A 64 -18.20 6.21 -3.31
CA ALA A 64 -18.27 4.80 -2.93
C ALA A 64 -16.97 4.05 -3.23
N GLU A 65 -16.29 4.35 -4.33
CA GLU A 65 -14.96 3.82 -4.66
C GLU A 65 -13.89 4.30 -3.68
N LEU A 66 -13.80 5.62 -3.46
CA LEU A 66 -12.88 6.20 -2.48
C LEU A 66 -13.06 5.63 -1.07
N LYS A 67 -14.31 5.35 -0.68
CA LYS A 67 -14.60 4.70 0.60
C LYS A 67 -14.04 3.28 0.67
N ARG A 68 -14.16 2.48 -0.40
CA ARG A 68 -13.57 1.14 -0.47
C ARG A 68 -12.05 1.19 -0.38
N ASP A 69 -11.43 2.12 -1.11
CA ASP A 69 -9.97 2.28 -1.10
C ASP A 69 -9.47 2.69 0.28
N ARG A 70 -10.15 3.62 0.94
CA ARG A 70 -9.86 4.01 2.32
C ARG A 70 -9.95 2.83 3.28
N ASP A 71 -10.98 1.98 3.15
CA ASP A 71 -11.15 0.82 4.02
C ASP A 71 -10.05 -0.23 3.78
N LEU A 72 -9.61 -0.43 2.53
CA LEU A 72 -8.48 -1.28 2.18
C LEU A 72 -7.16 -0.74 2.76
N LEU A 73 -6.93 0.58 2.64
CA LEU A 73 -5.79 1.28 3.23
C LEU A 73 -5.77 1.13 4.76
N ALA A 74 -6.91 1.25 5.43
CA ALA A 74 -7.01 1.08 6.88
C ALA A 74 -6.60 -0.33 7.31
N LYS A 75 -7.05 -1.36 6.58
CA LYS A 75 -6.64 -2.74 6.81
C LYS A 75 -5.13 -2.93 6.61
N ASN A 76 -4.56 -2.37 5.54
CA ASN A 76 -3.13 -2.46 5.30
C ASN A 76 -2.30 -1.80 6.40
N VAL A 77 -2.76 -0.66 6.94
CA VAL A 77 -2.11 0.01 8.08
C VAL A 77 -2.15 -0.87 9.33
N GLU A 78 -3.28 -1.53 9.62
CA GLU A 78 -3.40 -2.46 10.75
C GLU A 78 -2.45 -3.66 10.60
N ASP A 79 -2.33 -4.21 9.39
CA ASP A 79 -1.40 -5.30 9.08
C ASP A 79 0.07 -4.87 9.26
N ILE A 80 0.42 -3.65 8.84
CA ILE A 80 1.76 -3.08 9.05
C ILE A 80 2.04 -2.90 10.55
N GLN A 81 1.10 -2.34 11.31
CA GLN A 81 1.26 -2.15 12.76
C GLN A 81 1.43 -3.48 13.49
N THR A 82 0.73 -4.52 13.05
CA THR A 82 0.85 -5.87 13.62
C THR A 82 2.22 -6.45 13.35
N ARG A 83 2.72 -6.35 12.11
CA ARG A 83 4.08 -6.76 11.77
C ARG A 83 5.13 -5.96 12.55
N ASN A 84 5.01 -4.64 12.65
CA ASN A 84 5.90 -3.80 13.46
C ASN A 84 5.98 -4.23 14.94
N ARG A 85 4.86 -4.67 15.52
CA ARG A 85 4.88 -5.26 16.87
C ARG A 85 5.65 -6.58 16.91
N GLN A 86 5.52 -7.43 15.90
CA GLN A 86 6.27 -8.69 15.81
C GLN A 86 7.77 -8.42 15.68
N TYR A 87 8.18 -7.53 14.77
CA TYR A 87 9.58 -7.08 14.64
C TYR A 87 10.15 -6.59 15.97
N THR A 88 9.41 -5.72 16.65
CA THR A 88 9.84 -5.17 17.94
C THR A 88 10.06 -6.26 18.98
N ASN A 89 9.17 -7.26 19.03
CA ASN A 89 9.32 -8.39 19.94
C ASN A 89 10.51 -9.28 19.57
N HIS A 90 10.77 -9.47 18.28
CA HIS A 90 11.90 -10.26 17.79
C HIS A 90 13.23 -9.58 18.13
N ILE A 91 13.34 -8.28 17.87
CA ILE A 91 14.51 -7.47 18.26
C ILE A 91 14.77 -7.60 19.76
N ARG A 92 13.74 -7.46 20.62
CA ARG A 92 13.93 -7.65 22.08
C ARG A 92 14.42 -9.04 22.47
N LYS A 93 13.98 -10.10 21.76
CA LYS A 93 14.49 -11.46 22.01
C LYS A 93 15.96 -11.57 21.63
N LEU A 94 16.35 -10.98 20.51
CA LEU A 94 17.73 -10.96 20.06
C LEU A 94 18.63 -10.16 21.02
N GLU A 95 18.20 -8.99 21.45
CA GLU A 95 18.89 -8.18 22.47
C GLU A 95 19.12 -9.00 23.74
N LYS A 96 18.08 -9.67 24.24
CA LYS A 96 18.21 -10.55 25.42
C LYS A 96 19.18 -11.71 25.18
N ASN A 97 19.17 -12.32 24.00
CA ASN A 97 20.07 -13.42 23.67
C ASN A 97 21.53 -12.94 23.59
N ILE A 98 21.77 -11.77 23.01
CA ILE A 98 23.08 -11.12 22.97
C ILE A 98 23.56 -10.84 24.39
N ASP A 99 22.73 -10.22 25.23
CA ASP A 99 23.05 -9.98 26.64
C ASP A 99 23.41 -11.28 27.38
N THR A 100 22.68 -12.38 27.14
CA THR A 100 23.01 -13.67 27.75
C THR A 100 24.32 -14.25 27.23
N LEU A 101 24.62 -14.12 25.93
CA LEU A 101 25.86 -14.62 25.34
C LEU A 101 27.07 -13.79 25.79
N GLU A 102 26.93 -12.48 25.96
CA GLU A 102 27.96 -11.61 26.53
C GLU A 102 28.23 -11.94 28.00
N ASN A 103 27.19 -12.26 28.77
CA ASN A 103 27.34 -12.71 30.16
C ASN A 103 27.89 -14.15 30.27
N ASP A 104 27.50 -15.07 29.38
CA ASP A 104 28.02 -16.45 29.36
C ASP A 104 29.47 -16.51 28.86
N SER A 105 29.86 -15.65 27.91
CA SER A 105 31.26 -15.58 27.44
C SER A 105 32.21 -15.05 28.51
N THR A 106 31.76 -14.14 29.38
CA THR A 106 32.56 -13.70 30.55
C THR A 106 32.67 -14.80 31.62
N LEU A 107 31.62 -15.62 31.82
CA LEU A 107 31.62 -16.78 32.73
C LEU A 107 32.30 -18.04 32.15
N SER A 108 32.42 -18.16 30.83
CA SER A 108 33.06 -19.30 30.13
C SER A 108 34.58 -19.15 30.01
N VAL A 109 35.07 -17.90 29.91
CA VAL A 109 36.51 -17.63 29.85
C VAL A 109 37.19 -17.87 31.21
N GLU A 110 36.49 -17.65 32.34
CA GLU A 110 37.07 -17.84 33.67
C GLU A 110 37.47 -19.30 33.98
N PRO A 111 36.60 -20.32 33.75
CA PRO A 111 36.94 -21.73 33.87
C PRO A 111 38.02 -22.17 32.88
N ILE A 112 38.01 -21.66 31.64
CA ILE A 112 39.02 -21.97 30.62
C ILE A 112 40.38 -21.39 31.02
N MET A 113 40.43 -20.16 31.53
CA MET A 113 41.66 -19.55 32.06
C MET A 113 42.15 -20.26 33.32
N LYS A 114 41.24 -20.65 34.21
CA LYS A 114 41.58 -21.40 35.42
C LYS A 114 42.08 -22.81 35.11
N PHE A 115 41.52 -23.44 34.08
CA PHE A 115 41.98 -24.72 33.54
C PHE A 115 43.33 -24.57 32.83
N ALA A 116 43.49 -23.55 31.98
CA ALA A 116 44.75 -23.23 31.29
C ALA A 116 45.89 -22.93 32.29
N ALA A 117 45.61 -22.20 33.37
CA ALA A 117 46.55 -21.96 34.46
C ALA A 117 46.89 -23.27 35.21
N ALA A 118 45.89 -24.12 35.49
CA ALA A 118 46.10 -25.41 36.14
C ALA A 118 46.84 -26.44 35.26
N THR A 119 46.76 -26.32 33.93
CA THR A 119 47.55 -27.12 32.99
C THR A 119 48.95 -26.56 32.79
N SER A 120 49.13 -25.24 32.85
CA SER A 120 50.45 -24.60 32.79
C SER A 120 51.34 -24.99 33.96
N ASP A 121 50.77 -25.11 35.17
CA ASP A 121 51.50 -25.57 36.38
C ASP A 121 51.84 -27.08 36.33
N LYS A 122 51.18 -27.86 35.49
CA LYS A 122 51.39 -29.31 35.36
C LYS A 122 52.27 -29.71 34.17
N MET A 123 52.57 -28.79 33.27
CA MET A 123 53.42 -29.06 32.10
C MET A 123 54.92 -28.91 32.39
N ASP A 124 55.30 -28.49 33.60
CA ASP A 124 56.71 -28.47 34.05
C ASP A 124 57.16 -29.83 34.65
N ASP A 125 56.25 -30.80 34.79
CA ASP A 125 56.58 -32.12 35.34
C ASP A 125 55.99 -33.26 34.50
N GLY A 126 56.84 -33.91 33.70
CA GLY A 126 56.61 -35.28 33.24
C GLY A 126 55.90 -35.45 31.89
N MET A 127 56.64 -35.22 30.81
CA MET A 127 56.37 -35.80 29.51
C MET A 127 56.45 -37.34 29.58
N HIS A 128 55.33 -38.08 29.57
CA HIS A 128 55.27 -39.51 29.18
C HIS A 128 53.87 -39.94 28.68
N GLY A 129 53.78 -40.21 27.37
CA GLY A 129 53.01 -41.27 26.69
C GLY A 129 51.51 -41.42 26.93
N TYR A 130 50.71 -41.20 25.87
CA TYR A 130 49.47 -41.95 25.67
C TYR A 130 49.33 -42.36 24.20
N LYS A 131 49.24 -43.68 24.00
CA LYS A 131 48.91 -44.38 22.76
C LYS A 131 47.40 -44.54 22.64
N ASP A 132 46.96 -44.63 21.38
CA ASP A 132 45.89 -45.45 20.79
C ASP A 132 44.89 -46.09 21.76
N ASP A 133 43.60 -45.81 21.54
CA ASP A 133 42.51 -46.80 21.63
C ASP A 133 41.28 -46.26 20.86
N GLU A 134 41.06 -46.83 19.67
CA GLU A 134 39.77 -46.87 18.96
C GLU A 134 38.97 -48.10 19.47
N GLU A 135 37.64 -47.96 19.43
CA GLU A 135 36.58 -48.97 19.63
C GLU A 135 36.12 -49.31 21.08
N SER A 136 34.90 -48.86 21.43
CA SER A 136 33.77 -49.77 21.68
C SER A 136 32.48 -49.00 22.03
N SER A 137 31.41 -49.42 21.35
CA SER A 137 30.02 -49.08 21.58
C SER A 137 29.56 -49.30 23.03
N SER A 138 29.32 -48.20 23.72
CA SER A 138 28.08 -47.95 24.45
C SER A 138 27.85 -46.46 24.28
N ALA A 139 26.76 -46.04 23.64
CA ALA A 139 26.46 -44.62 23.53
C ALA A 139 26.36 -44.08 24.96
N ASP A 140 27.42 -43.40 25.42
CA ASP A 140 27.47 -42.80 26.74
C ASP A 140 26.20 -41.95 26.85
N PRO A 141 25.41 -42.06 27.93
CA PRO A 141 24.19 -41.25 28.09
C PRO A 141 24.47 -39.75 27.95
N ILE A 142 25.72 -39.35 28.23
CA ILE A 142 26.25 -38.00 28.07
C ILE A 142 26.47 -37.63 26.58
N VAL A 143 26.86 -38.57 25.72
CA VAL A 143 27.04 -38.35 24.28
C VAL A 143 25.68 -38.29 23.59
N GLN A 144 24.74 -39.15 23.96
CA GLN A 144 23.38 -39.14 23.39
C GLN A 144 22.57 -37.90 23.81
N ASP A 145 22.67 -37.47 25.08
CA ASP A 145 22.09 -36.20 25.56
C ASP A 145 22.70 -34.97 24.86
N ARG A 146 23.98 -35.03 24.47
CA ARG A 146 24.64 -33.98 23.67
C ARG A 146 24.17 -33.96 22.23
N GLU A 147 24.00 -35.12 21.59
CA GLU A 147 23.46 -35.22 20.23
C GLU A 147 22.02 -34.70 20.17
N ASP A 148 21.14 -35.11 21.10
CA ASP A 148 19.75 -34.66 21.16
C ASP A 148 19.64 -33.13 21.32
N LYS A 149 20.45 -32.53 22.20
CA LYS A 149 20.54 -31.07 22.37
C LYS A 149 21.05 -30.36 21.12
N THR A 150 21.96 -30.99 20.38
CA THR A 150 22.51 -30.43 19.14
C THR A 150 21.45 -30.40 18.04
N TYR A 151 20.65 -31.46 17.90
CA TYR A 151 19.52 -31.49 16.97
C TYR A 151 18.42 -30.49 17.35
N GLU A 152 18.12 -30.33 18.63
CA GLU A 152 17.15 -29.33 19.11
C GLU A 152 17.62 -27.90 18.76
N LEU A 153 18.91 -27.60 18.95
CA LEU A 153 19.50 -26.32 18.60
C LEU A 153 19.45 -26.06 17.08
N LEU A 154 19.82 -27.04 16.26
CA LEU A 154 19.75 -26.93 14.80
C LEU A 154 18.31 -26.67 14.32
N THR A 155 17.34 -27.40 14.86
CA THR A 155 15.91 -27.20 14.54
C THR A 155 15.44 -25.80 14.90
N ARG A 156 15.92 -25.25 16.03
CA ARG A 156 15.59 -23.87 16.45
C ARG A 156 16.27 -22.83 15.58
N ILE A 157 17.48 -23.09 15.10
CA ILE A 157 18.20 -22.23 14.15
C ILE A 157 17.46 -22.21 12.81
N ASP A 158 17.04 -23.37 12.32
CA ASP A 158 16.29 -23.48 11.07
C ASP A 158 14.92 -22.79 11.18
N ALA A 159 14.18 -23.03 12.25
CA ALA A 159 12.90 -22.35 12.50
C ALA A 159 13.07 -20.82 12.64
N PHE A 160 14.17 -20.37 13.25
CA PHE A 160 14.51 -18.95 13.33
C PHE A 160 14.86 -18.36 11.97
N ALA A 161 15.62 -19.09 11.15
CA ALA A 161 15.98 -18.68 9.79
C ALA A 161 14.74 -18.61 8.88
N GLU A 162 13.82 -19.57 8.99
CA GLU A 162 12.53 -19.54 8.27
C GLU A 162 11.64 -18.37 8.72
N GLU A 163 11.58 -18.10 10.03
CA GLU A 163 10.84 -16.96 10.57
C GLU A 163 11.43 -15.63 10.07
N ASP A 164 12.75 -15.49 10.10
CA ASP A 164 13.47 -14.30 9.61
C ASP A 164 13.32 -14.13 8.10
N GLU A 165 13.36 -15.21 7.32
CA GLU A 165 13.12 -15.15 5.88
C GLU A 165 11.70 -14.70 5.57
N LYS A 166 10.69 -15.29 6.22
CA LYS A 166 9.29 -14.87 6.05
C LYS A 166 9.11 -13.40 6.42
N LEU A 167 9.75 -12.98 7.49
CA LEU A 167 9.70 -11.63 7.98
C LEU A 167 10.34 -10.65 6.97
N ARG A 168 11.52 -10.99 6.44
CA ARG A 168 12.18 -10.26 5.33
C ARG A 168 11.28 -10.15 4.11
N MET A 169 10.61 -11.23 3.70
CA MET A 169 9.66 -11.23 2.58
C MET A 169 8.47 -10.30 2.83
N ASP A 170 7.92 -10.31 4.04
CA ASP A 170 6.80 -9.44 4.41
C ASP A 170 7.21 -7.96 4.44
N ALA A 171 8.40 -7.63 4.96
CA ALA A 171 8.96 -6.29 4.90
C ALA A 171 9.15 -5.83 3.44
N ALA A 172 9.71 -6.67 2.58
CA ALA A 172 9.90 -6.37 1.17
C ALA A 172 8.56 -6.05 0.48
N LYS A 173 7.52 -6.86 0.71
CA LYS A 173 6.16 -6.60 0.19
C LYS A 173 5.55 -5.30 0.72
N ALA A 174 5.82 -4.94 1.98
CA ALA A 174 5.35 -3.67 2.54
C ALA A 174 5.97 -2.48 1.82
N HIS A 175 7.29 -2.49 1.65
CA HIS A 175 8.02 -1.46 0.90
C HIS A 175 7.57 -1.40 -0.57
N TYR A 176 7.38 -2.55 -1.23
CA TYR A 176 6.83 -2.59 -2.59
C TYR A 176 5.45 -1.92 -2.68
N ASN A 177 4.54 -2.24 -1.76
CA ASN A 177 3.22 -1.63 -1.72
C ASN A 177 3.25 -0.14 -1.37
N MET A 178 4.15 0.30 -0.50
CA MET A 178 4.38 1.71 -0.22
C MET A 178 4.88 2.45 -1.47
N GLY A 179 5.78 1.83 -2.24
CA GLY A 179 6.22 2.33 -3.54
C GLY A 179 5.05 2.57 -4.49
N ASN A 180 4.13 1.60 -4.60
CA ASN A 180 2.92 1.74 -5.42
C ASN A 180 2.02 2.90 -4.94
N ILE A 181 1.87 3.08 -3.63
CA ILE A 181 1.09 4.18 -3.05
C ILE A 181 1.72 5.53 -3.39
N TYR A 182 3.03 5.68 -3.23
CA TYR A 182 3.75 6.92 -3.56
C TYR A 182 3.72 7.21 -5.07
N TYR A 183 3.87 6.16 -5.88
CA TYR A 183 3.76 6.27 -7.33
C TYR A 183 2.39 6.82 -7.77
N ASN A 184 1.30 6.27 -7.21
CA ASN A 184 -0.06 6.72 -7.50
C ASN A 184 -0.34 8.15 -7.02
N LYS A 185 0.41 8.64 -6.04
CA LYS A 185 0.35 10.03 -5.56
C LYS A 185 1.21 11.00 -6.37
N GLY A 186 2.02 10.51 -7.30
CA GLY A 186 2.99 11.32 -8.04
C GLY A 186 4.28 11.65 -7.26
N GLU A 187 4.48 11.02 -6.09
CA GLU A 187 5.67 11.21 -5.24
C GLU A 187 6.79 10.25 -5.68
N HIS A 188 7.32 10.46 -6.88
CA HIS A 188 8.16 9.49 -7.59
C HIS A 188 9.51 9.19 -6.94
N GLU A 189 10.16 10.17 -6.30
CA GLU A 189 11.41 9.96 -5.56
C GLU A 189 11.21 9.05 -4.34
N LEU A 190 10.06 9.19 -3.66
CA LEU A 190 9.70 8.34 -2.54
C LEU A 190 9.33 6.93 -3.03
N ALA A 191 8.60 6.83 -4.15
CA ALA A 191 8.31 5.55 -4.76
C ALA A 191 9.60 4.76 -5.10
N ALA A 192 10.58 5.40 -5.73
CA ALA A 192 11.86 4.78 -6.06
C ALA A 192 12.63 4.33 -4.80
N ARG A 193 12.61 5.11 -3.72
CA ARG A 193 13.23 4.73 -2.45
C ARG A 193 12.61 3.47 -1.85
N GLU A 194 11.28 3.41 -1.83
CA GLU A 194 10.56 2.25 -1.29
C GLU A 194 10.78 1.00 -2.15
N TYR A 195 10.74 1.11 -3.48
CA TYR A 195 11.08 -0.02 -4.35
C TYR A 195 12.54 -0.47 -4.18
N TYR A 196 13.48 0.45 -3.95
CA TYR A 196 14.87 0.10 -3.65
C TYR A 196 14.98 -0.70 -2.34
N GLN A 197 14.23 -0.32 -1.30
CA GLN A 197 14.18 -1.09 -0.05
C GLN A 197 13.57 -2.47 -0.26
N ALA A 198 12.52 -2.59 -1.08
CA ALA A 198 11.95 -3.88 -1.45
C ALA A 198 12.98 -4.79 -2.15
N VAL A 199 13.71 -4.26 -3.14
CA VAL A 199 14.80 -4.97 -3.83
C VAL A 199 15.95 -5.34 -2.90
N ALA A 200 16.31 -4.49 -1.94
CA ALA A 200 17.37 -4.79 -0.98
C ALA A 200 17.02 -5.98 -0.06
N LEU A 201 15.73 -6.12 0.27
CA LEU A 201 15.23 -7.20 1.13
C LEU A 201 14.98 -8.50 0.34
N MET A 202 14.41 -8.39 -0.87
CA MET A 202 14.23 -9.50 -1.82
C MET A 202 14.85 -9.15 -3.18
N PRO A 203 16.15 -9.45 -3.39
CA PRO A 203 16.85 -9.15 -4.63
C PRO A 203 16.39 -9.97 -5.84
N ASP A 204 15.60 -11.00 -5.60
CA ASP A 204 15.06 -11.94 -6.58
C ASP A 204 13.60 -11.66 -6.96
N ASP A 205 13.03 -10.56 -6.47
CA ASP A 205 11.67 -10.11 -6.85
C ASP A 205 11.69 -9.34 -8.18
N PRO A 206 11.25 -9.96 -9.30
CA PRO A 206 11.26 -9.30 -10.60
C PRO A 206 10.36 -8.06 -10.63
N ASP A 207 9.21 -8.06 -9.94
CA ASP A 207 8.24 -6.98 -10.03
C ASP A 207 8.78 -5.71 -9.35
N ALA A 208 9.47 -5.86 -8.22
CA ALA A 208 10.16 -4.76 -7.55
C ALA A 208 11.28 -4.16 -8.42
N HIS A 209 12.03 -5.02 -9.14
CA HIS A 209 13.03 -4.59 -10.11
C HIS A 209 12.42 -3.82 -11.28
N PHE A 210 11.31 -4.29 -11.84
CA PHE A 210 10.61 -3.61 -12.94
C PHE A 210 10.10 -2.23 -12.51
N ASN A 211 9.41 -2.14 -11.36
CA ASN A 211 8.82 -0.88 -10.90
C ASN A 211 9.89 0.16 -10.52
N LEU A 212 11.00 -0.26 -9.91
CA LEU A 212 12.13 0.64 -9.66
C LEU A 212 12.70 1.16 -10.98
N ALA A 213 12.90 0.28 -11.97
CA ALA A 213 13.43 0.68 -13.26
C ALA A 213 12.52 1.67 -13.99
N TYR A 214 11.22 1.39 -14.01
CA TYR A 214 10.21 2.23 -14.64
C TYR A 214 10.15 3.61 -14.00
N VAL A 215 10.09 3.71 -12.66
CA VAL A 215 10.05 5.00 -11.97
C VAL A 215 11.35 5.78 -12.18
N SER A 216 12.50 5.11 -12.11
CA SER A 216 13.80 5.73 -12.36
C SER A 216 13.91 6.29 -13.78
N GLN A 217 13.38 5.60 -14.79
CA GLN A 217 13.40 6.07 -16.17
C GLN A 217 12.43 7.23 -16.41
N GLU A 218 11.15 7.00 -16.14
CA GLU A 218 10.07 7.88 -16.64
C GLU A 218 9.97 9.19 -15.84
N TYR A 219 10.31 9.17 -14.56
CA TYR A 219 10.08 10.31 -13.66
C TYR A 219 11.37 10.91 -13.11
N LEU A 220 12.38 10.09 -12.86
CA LEU A 220 13.65 10.55 -12.29
C LEU A 220 14.75 10.77 -13.35
N PHE A 221 14.52 10.28 -14.58
CA PHE A 221 15.50 10.32 -15.68
C PHE A 221 16.87 9.70 -15.32
N ASP A 222 16.89 8.77 -14.35
CA ASP A 222 18.06 7.97 -13.99
C ASP A 222 18.08 6.68 -14.82
N TYR A 223 18.43 6.84 -16.10
CA TYR A 223 18.53 5.77 -17.07
C TYR A 223 19.55 4.69 -16.67
N LYS A 224 20.59 5.07 -15.91
CA LYS A 224 21.62 4.12 -15.48
C LYS A 224 21.04 3.11 -14.48
N THR A 225 20.29 3.60 -13.50
CA THR A 225 19.58 2.73 -12.56
C THR A 225 18.50 1.94 -13.28
N ALA A 226 17.74 2.56 -14.18
CA ALA A 226 16.69 1.89 -14.94
C ALA A 226 17.21 0.68 -15.74
N ILE A 227 18.26 0.87 -16.56
CA ILE A 227 18.85 -0.20 -17.37
C ILE A 227 19.31 -1.37 -16.49
N LYS A 228 19.98 -1.09 -15.36
CA LYS A 228 20.44 -2.12 -14.43
C LYS A 228 19.27 -2.98 -13.92
N HIS A 229 18.19 -2.34 -13.49
CA HIS A 229 17.07 -3.06 -12.89
C HIS A 229 16.17 -3.73 -13.94
N TYR A 230 16.04 -3.18 -15.15
CA TYR A 230 15.41 -3.88 -16.27
C TYR A 230 16.17 -5.12 -16.74
N GLN A 231 17.51 -5.07 -16.78
CA GLN A 231 18.33 -6.25 -17.05
C GLN A 231 18.09 -7.34 -16.00
N MET A 232 18.01 -6.95 -14.73
CA MET A 232 17.73 -7.89 -13.64
C MET A 232 16.31 -8.46 -13.73
N TYR A 233 15.30 -7.65 -14.06
CA TYR A 233 13.94 -8.12 -14.32
C TYR A 233 13.91 -9.21 -15.41
N LEU A 234 14.58 -8.96 -16.54
CA LEU A 234 14.65 -9.92 -17.65
C LEU A 234 15.45 -11.18 -17.30
N TYR A 235 16.42 -11.06 -16.39
CA TYR A 235 17.18 -12.20 -15.89
C TYR A 235 16.34 -13.07 -14.96
N LEU A 236 15.62 -12.46 -14.02
CA LEU A 236 14.77 -13.14 -13.04
C LEU A 236 13.49 -13.71 -13.69
N ASN A 237 12.95 -13.05 -14.71
CA ASN A 237 11.76 -13.49 -15.44
C ASN A 237 11.99 -13.55 -16.97
N PRO A 238 12.72 -14.55 -17.49
CA PRO A 238 13.05 -14.65 -18.92
C PRO A 238 11.84 -14.83 -19.86
N ARG A 239 10.69 -15.21 -19.31
CA ARG A 239 9.43 -15.46 -20.04
C ARG A 239 8.35 -14.44 -19.70
N ALA A 240 8.72 -13.30 -19.14
CA ALA A 240 7.81 -12.19 -18.88
C ALA A 240 7.04 -11.78 -20.15
N LYS A 241 5.74 -11.48 -20.01
CA LYS A 241 4.86 -11.13 -21.13
C LYS A 241 5.24 -9.79 -21.78
N ASP A 242 5.73 -8.87 -20.96
CA ASP A 242 6.18 -7.52 -21.30
C ASP A 242 7.69 -7.47 -21.60
N ARG A 243 8.36 -8.62 -21.75
CA ARG A 243 9.80 -8.69 -22.06
C ARG A 243 10.22 -7.87 -23.27
N TYR A 244 9.40 -7.83 -24.32
CA TYR A 244 9.71 -7.06 -25.53
C TYR A 244 9.68 -5.56 -25.24
N PHE A 245 8.69 -5.09 -24.48
CA PHE A 245 8.63 -3.71 -24.01
C PHE A 245 9.88 -3.34 -23.22
N VAL A 246 10.31 -4.19 -22.27
CA VAL A 246 11.50 -3.92 -21.45
C VAL A 246 12.78 -3.93 -22.28
N LYS A 247 12.89 -4.81 -23.29
CA LYS A 247 14.05 -4.84 -24.19
C LYS A 247 14.21 -3.58 -25.03
N GLU A 248 13.13 -2.88 -25.34
CA GLU A 248 13.18 -1.60 -26.05
C GLU A 248 13.73 -0.46 -25.17
N GLN A 249 13.77 -0.64 -23.85
CA GLN A 249 14.28 0.33 -22.88
C GLN A 249 15.79 0.15 -22.55
N LEU A 250 16.45 -0.85 -23.15
CA LEU A 250 17.88 -1.17 -22.96
C LEU A 250 18.74 -0.62 -24.10
#